data_AF-A0A838SJ38-F1
#
_entry.id   AF-A0A838SJ38-F1
#
_cell.length_a   1.000
_cell.length_b   1.000
_cell.length_c   1.000
_cell.angle_alpha   90.00
_cell.angle_beta   90.00
_cell.angle_gamma   90.00
#
_symmetry.space_group_name_H-M   'P 1'
#
loop_
_entity.id
_entity.type
_entity.pdbx_description
1 polymer ?
#
loop_
_entity_poly.entity_id
_entity_poly.type
_entity_poly.pdbx_seq_one_letter_code
_entity_poly.pdbx_strand_id
1 'polypeptide(L)'
;MFSHVSAFDRRTRAAATTATLLVAGLAASGLAAAPAQAASVDNPIMVGAVGAGKQMILDHEAVVGERVNGLRVYKMWDSWLFNKDHQWARDTGHTLFLSIRSARMDKSPIKWNAIAAAQPGDRLYDDMLNQARQIKNFGAKVYIVFNHEPEAAQADPMGSSLAAKPAEYVAAWR
;
A
#
# COMPACT_ATOMS: atom_id res chain seq x y z
N MET A 1 -24.20 -32.94 50.80
CA MET A 1 -24.66 -33.80 49.70
C MET A 1 -23.43 -34.28 48.96
N PHE A 2 -23.12 -35.56 49.16
CA PHE A 2 -22.10 -36.44 48.59
C PHE A 2 -20.86 -35.90 47.85
N SER A 3 -19.71 -36.21 48.44
CA SER A 3 -18.41 -36.50 47.84
C SER A 3 -18.49 -37.49 46.67
N HIS A 4 -17.57 -37.39 45.70
CA HIS A 4 -16.75 -38.53 45.28
C HIS A 4 -15.51 -38.10 44.49
N VAL A 5 -14.36 -38.25 45.16
CA VAL A 5 -13.05 -38.54 44.58
C VAL A 5 -13.03 -40.02 44.17
N SER A 6 -12.29 -40.35 43.10
CA SER A 6 -11.49 -41.58 42.88
C SER A 6 -11.62 -42.08 41.44
N ALA A 7 -10.66 -42.75 40.82
CA ALA A 7 -9.23 -42.96 41.03
C ALA A 7 -8.76 -43.88 39.86
N PHE A 8 -7.48 -43.75 39.52
CA PHE A 8 -6.55 -44.84 39.17
C PHE A 8 -6.95 -45.95 38.16
N ASP A 9 -6.18 -45.93 37.06
CA ASP A 9 -5.11 -46.90 36.76
C ASP A 9 -5.48 -48.34 36.35
N ARG A 10 -4.90 -48.76 35.21
CA ARG A 10 -4.46 -50.13 34.84
C ARG A 10 -3.91 -50.08 33.41
N ARG A 11 -2.60 -49.92 33.24
CA ARG A 11 -1.56 -50.96 33.16
C ARG A 11 -1.75 -52.01 32.04
N THR A 12 -0.80 -51.94 31.09
CA THR A 12 -0.03 -53.02 30.46
C THR A 12 -0.76 -54.08 29.61
N ARG A 13 -0.31 -54.28 28.36
CA ARG A 13 0.74 -55.26 27.99
C ARG A 13 1.09 -55.16 26.51
N ALA A 14 2.37 -55.40 26.23
CA ALA A 14 3.00 -55.46 24.93
C ALA A 14 2.64 -56.74 24.15
N ALA A 15 2.71 -56.66 22.82
CA ALA A 15 3.22 -57.74 21.97
C ALA A 15 3.76 -57.12 20.67
N ALA A 16 5.04 -57.33 20.43
CA ALA A 16 5.74 -56.97 19.21
C ALA A 16 5.49 -58.03 18.14
N THR A 17 5.37 -57.59 16.88
CA THR A 17 5.75 -58.43 15.74
C THR A 17 6.35 -57.57 14.64
N THR A 18 7.61 -57.87 14.36
CA THR A 18 8.50 -57.44 13.28
C THR A 18 7.89 -57.68 11.90
N ALA A 19 8.01 -56.72 10.98
CA ALA A 19 8.25 -57.01 9.55
C ALA A 19 8.58 -55.75 8.73
N THR A 20 9.85 -55.69 8.34
CA THR A 20 10.32 -55.34 6.99
C THR A 20 10.40 -53.86 6.59
N LEU A 21 11.64 -53.40 6.47
CA LEU A 21 12.07 -52.20 5.76
C LEU A 21 11.48 -52.14 4.34
N LEU A 22 10.81 -51.03 4.04
CA LEU A 22 10.77 -50.45 2.71
C LEU A 22 11.30 -49.02 2.82
N VAL A 23 12.62 -48.88 2.63
CA VAL A 23 13.25 -47.59 2.31
C VAL A 23 12.91 -47.30 0.85
N ALA A 24 11.69 -46.82 0.62
CA ALA A 24 11.34 -46.14 -0.61
C ALA A 24 11.77 -44.68 -0.44
N GLY A 25 12.85 -44.32 -1.13
CA GLY A 25 13.40 -42.97 -1.11
C GLY A 25 12.38 -41.94 -1.56
N LEU A 26 11.74 -41.28 -0.59
CA LEU A 26 11.27 -39.91 -0.76
C LEU A 26 12.52 -39.05 -0.67
N ALA A 27 13.18 -38.86 -1.82
CA ALA A 27 14.05 -37.73 -2.01
C ALA A 27 13.18 -36.50 -1.77
N ALA A 28 13.26 -35.97 -0.55
CA ALA A 28 12.75 -34.67 -0.23
C ALA A 28 13.33 -33.73 -1.28
N SER A 29 12.49 -33.24 -2.17
CA SER A 29 12.72 -32.01 -2.92
C SER A 29 12.73 -30.86 -1.90
N GLY A 30 13.75 -30.88 -1.05
CA GLY A 30 14.25 -29.74 -0.32
C GLY A 30 14.89 -28.82 -1.34
N LEU A 31 14.04 -28.13 -2.10
CA LEU A 31 14.39 -26.79 -2.51
C LEU A 31 14.53 -26.03 -1.20
N ALA A 32 15.74 -26.05 -0.63
CA ALA A 32 16.12 -25.12 0.41
C ALA A 32 15.75 -23.75 -0.17
N ALA A 33 14.72 -23.12 0.39
CA ALA A 33 14.40 -21.76 0.06
C ALA A 33 15.70 -20.98 0.19
N ALA A 34 16.13 -20.34 -0.90
CA ALA A 34 17.29 -19.47 -0.84
C ALA A 34 17.09 -18.56 0.38
N PRO A 35 18.10 -18.39 1.26
CA PRO A 35 17.95 -17.55 2.43
C PRO A 35 17.40 -16.21 1.95
N ALA A 36 16.26 -15.81 2.51
CA ALA A 36 15.66 -14.53 2.19
C ALA A 36 16.75 -13.48 2.40
N GLN A 37 17.21 -12.87 1.31
CA GLN A 37 18.19 -11.81 1.40
C GLN A 37 17.52 -10.69 2.18
N ALA A 38 17.97 -10.45 3.41
CA ALA A 38 17.50 -9.31 4.18
C ALA A 38 17.71 -8.06 3.32
N ALA A 39 16.72 -7.17 3.30
CA ALA A 39 16.82 -5.91 2.59
C ALA A 39 18.15 -5.24 2.95
N SER A 40 18.89 -4.75 1.95
CA SER A 40 20.16 -4.08 2.25
C SER A 40 19.88 -2.88 3.16
N VAL A 41 20.82 -2.58 4.05
CA VAL A 41 20.72 -1.42 4.95
C VAL A 41 20.52 -0.12 4.16
N ASP A 42 20.95 -0.11 2.90
CA ASP A 42 20.84 1.02 1.98
C ASP A 42 19.43 1.21 1.38
N ASN A 43 18.58 0.17 1.40
CA ASN A 43 17.21 0.21 0.86
C ASN A 43 16.23 -0.54 1.80
N PRO A 44 15.95 -0.01 3.00
CA PRO A 44 15.07 -0.67 3.95
C PRO A 44 13.63 -0.73 3.43
N ILE A 45 12.93 -1.81 3.79
CA ILE A 45 11.48 -1.89 3.61
C ILE A 45 10.83 -0.80 4.47
N MET A 46 10.03 0.05 3.83
CA MET A 46 9.28 1.09 4.53
C MET A 46 7.93 0.55 4.97
N VAL A 47 7.75 0.37 6.28
CA VAL A 47 6.43 0.13 6.87
C VAL A 47 5.65 1.44 6.85
N GLY A 48 4.40 1.38 6.40
CA GLY A 48 3.56 2.57 6.27
C GLY A 48 2.09 2.29 6.54
N ALA A 49 1.33 3.37 6.67
CA ALA A 49 -0.10 3.34 6.91
C ALA A 49 -0.84 4.34 5.99
N VAL A 50 -2.15 4.19 5.89
CA VAL A 50 -3.00 5.26 5.37
C VAL A 50 -3.12 6.32 6.47
N GLY A 51 -2.93 7.60 6.14
CA GLY A 51 -2.74 8.65 7.14
C GLY A 51 -3.03 10.05 6.62
N ALA A 52 -4.29 10.51 6.66
CA ALA A 52 -4.67 11.86 6.23
C ALA A 52 -4.49 12.95 7.31
N GLY A 53 -4.27 12.55 8.57
CA GLY A 53 -4.19 13.48 9.70
C GLY A 53 -3.35 12.93 10.86
N LYS A 54 -2.83 13.86 11.69
CA LYS A 54 -1.85 13.55 12.75
C LYS A 54 -2.36 12.48 13.73
N GLN A 55 -3.60 12.61 14.21
CA GLN A 55 -4.13 11.69 15.21
C GLN A 55 -4.21 10.26 14.68
N MET A 56 -4.69 10.08 13.44
CA MET A 56 -4.80 8.76 12.82
C MET A 56 -3.42 8.10 12.65
N ILE A 57 -2.38 8.89 12.38
CA ILE A 57 -0.99 8.40 12.31
C ILE A 57 -0.56 7.88 13.68
N LEU A 58 -0.75 8.68 14.73
CA LEU A 58 -0.40 8.29 16.11
C LEU A 58 -1.17 7.05 16.57
N ASP A 59 -2.44 6.93 16.18
CA ASP A 59 -3.28 5.77 16.50
C ASP A 59 -2.74 4.51 15.80
N HIS A 60 -2.32 4.61 14.54
CA HIS A 60 -1.66 3.51 13.84
C HIS A 60 -0.34 3.11 14.52
N GLU A 61 0.49 4.09 14.89
CA GLU A 61 1.77 3.83 15.58
C GLU A 61 1.56 3.15 16.94
N ALA A 62 0.53 3.54 17.69
CA ALA A 62 0.19 2.91 18.96
C ALA A 62 -0.23 1.45 18.80
N VAL A 63 -0.96 1.10 17.73
CA VAL A 63 -1.38 -0.28 17.44
C VAL A 63 -0.20 -1.14 16.98
N VAL A 64 0.65 -0.60 16.10
CA VAL A 64 1.81 -1.34 15.57
C VAL A 64 2.91 -1.45 16.63
N GLY A 65 2.97 -0.51 17.58
CA GLY A 65 4.01 -0.44 18.61
C GLY A 65 5.33 0.17 18.13
N GLU A 66 5.33 0.72 16.90
CA GLU A 66 6.47 1.41 16.28
C GLU A 66 5.99 2.54 15.37
N ARG A 67 6.93 3.42 15.04
CA ARG A 67 6.72 4.53 14.11
C ARG A 67 6.46 4.02 12.70
N VAL A 68 5.44 4.56 12.03
CA VAL A 68 5.22 4.31 10.60
C VAL A 68 6.09 5.27 9.79
N ASN A 69 6.83 4.77 8.82
CA ASN A 69 7.77 5.60 8.05
C ASN A 69 7.11 6.17 6.79
N GLY A 70 6.16 5.43 6.21
CA GLY A 70 5.41 5.81 5.02
C GLY A 70 3.97 6.18 5.31
N LEU A 71 3.47 7.24 4.67
CA LEU A 71 2.08 7.67 4.80
C LEU A 71 1.42 7.77 3.43
N ARG A 72 0.39 6.95 3.18
CA ARG A 72 -0.45 7.03 1.99
C ARG A 72 -1.53 8.09 2.19
N VAL A 73 -1.54 9.11 1.32
CA VAL A 73 -2.49 10.23 1.38
C VAL A 73 -3.27 10.31 0.07
N TYR A 74 -4.59 10.38 0.15
CA TYR A 74 -5.46 10.47 -1.02
C TYR A 74 -5.96 11.89 -1.24
N LYS A 75 -5.86 12.37 -2.48
CA LYS A 75 -6.29 13.70 -2.91
C LYS A 75 -7.09 13.62 -4.20
N MET A 76 -8.06 14.52 -4.30
CA MET A 76 -8.70 14.86 -5.58
C MET A 76 -7.84 15.89 -6.31
N TRP A 77 -8.00 15.98 -7.62
CA TRP A 77 -7.18 16.76 -8.54
C TRP A 77 -7.07 18.25 -8.17
N ASP A 78 -8.17 18.86 -7.76
CA ASP A 78 -8.26 20.28 -7.41
C ASP A 78 -8.28 20.54 -5.89
N SER A 79 -7.92 19.54 -5.10
CA SER A 79 -7.80 19.68 -3.65
C SER A 79 -6.44 20.27 -3.25
N TRP A 80 -6.41 20.89 -2.07
CA TRP A 80 -5.14 21.28 -1.45
C TRP A 80 -4.36 20.04 -1.02
N LEU A 81 -3.14 19.89 -1.54
CA LEU A 81 -2.34 18.67 -1.38
C LEU A 81 -1.83 18.53 0.05
N PHE A 82 -1.45 19.63 0.68
CA PHE A 82 -0.86 19.62 2.02
C PHE A 82 -1.61 20.54 2.98
N ASN A 83 -1.69 20.12 4.23
CA ASN A 83 -2.25 20.88 5.35
C ASN A 83 -1.29 20.77 6.55
N LYS A 84 -1.70 21.30 7.70
CA LYS A 84 -0.89 21.31 8.94
C LYS A 84 -0.45 19.92 9.40
N ASP A 85 -1.28 18.90 9.19
CA ASP A 85 -0.93 17.53 9.59
C ASP A 85 0.12 16.93 8.66
N HIS A 86 0.06 17.22 7.36
CA HIS A 86 1.11 16.83 6.43
C HIS A 86 2.43 17.55 6.72
N GLN A 87 2.37 18.83 7.14
CA GLN A 87 3.56 19.57 7.58
C GLN A 87 4.16 18.95 8.84
N TRP A 88 3.34 18.61 9.84
CA TRP A 88 3.79 17.86 11.01
C TRP A 88 4.40 16.51 10.63
N ALA A 89 3.78 15.78 9.70
CA ALA A 89 4.28 14.49 9.24
C ALA A 89 5.67 14.63 8.59
N ARG A 90 5.87 15.65 7.74
CA ARG A 90 7.18 16.03 7.19
C ARG A 90 8.18 16.36 8.28
N ASP A 91 7.81 17.24 9.20
CA ASP A 91 8.72 17.78 10.22
C ASP A 91 9.15 16.70 11.23
N THR A 92 8.39 15.60 11.33
CA THR A 92 8.72 14.42 12.13
C THR A 92 9.41 13.32 11.33
N GLY A 93 9.60 13.49 10.03
CA GLY A 93 10.36 12.56 9.18
C GLY A 93 9.53 11.45 8.54
N HIS A 94 8.22 11.60 8.39
CA HIS A 94 7.41 10.66 7.60
C HIS A 94 7.57 10.95 6.11
N THR A 95 7.56 9.89 5.31
CA THR A 95 7.57 9.99 3.85
C THR A 95 6.16 9.86 3.29
N LEU A 96 5.74 10.81 2.46
CA LEU A 96 4.40 10.84 1.90
C LEU A 96 4.33 10.14 0.54
N PHE A 97 3.35 9.25 0.39
CA PHE A 97 2.89 8.65 -0.85
C PHE A 97 1.58 9.32 -1.25
N LEU A 98 1.70 10.40 -2.02
CA LEU A 98 0.61 11.26 -2.43
C LEU A 98 -0.13 10.65 -3.63
N SER A 99 -1.30 10.09 -3.36
CA SER A 99 -2.21 9.57 -4.38
C SER A 99 -3.14 10.64 -4.89
N ILE A 100 -3.03 11.00 -6.17
CA ILE A 100 -3.86 12.03 -6.80
C ILE A 100 -4.81 11.34 -7.77
N ARG A 101 -6.11 11.40 -7.47
CA ARG A 101 -7.16 10.87 -8.35
C ARG A 101 -7.46 11.87 -9.46
N SER A 102 -7.68 11.38 -10.68
CA SER A 102 -8.10 12.16 -11.84
C SER A 102 -9.61 12.49 -11.76
N ALA A 103 -10.01 13.12 -10.66
CA ALA A 103 -11.36 13.57 -10.40
C ALA A 103 -11.31 14.84 -9.55
N ARG A 104 -12.28 15.72 -9.75
CA ARG A 104 -12.45 16.94 -8.97
C ARG A 104 -13.06 16.64 -7.61
N MET A 105 -13.02 17.62 -6.70
CA MET A 105 -13.66 17.55 -5.38
C MET A 105 -15.18 17.39 -5.47
N ASP A 106 -15.81 17.88 -6.53
CA ASP A 106 -17.22 17.64 -6.84
C ASP A 106 -17.50 16.23 -7.41
N LYS A 107 -16.47 15.38 -7.49
CA LYS A 107 -16.46 14.01 -8.02
C LYS A 107 -16.57 13.91 -9.54
N SER A 108 -16.59 15.00 -10.28
CA SER A 108 -16.54 14.94 -11.74
C SER A 108 -15.22 14.30 -12.21
N PRO A 109 -15.28 13.32 -13.13
CA PRO A 109 -14.08 12.68 -13.64
C PRO A 109 -13.34 13.63 -14.57
N ILE A 110 -12.01 13.58 -14.53
CA ILE A 110 -11.15 14.23 -15.51
C ILE A 110 -10.68 13.14 -16.46
N LYS A 111 -10.80 13.40 -17.77
CA LYS A 111 -10.37 12.42 -18.77
C LYS A 111 -8.84 12.42 -18.87
N TRP A 112 -8.23 11.24 -18.94
CA TRP A 112 -6.78 11.11 -19.09
C TRP A 112 -6.28 11.70 -20.40
N ASN A 113 -7.01 11.52 -21.50
CA ASN A 113 -6.66 12.17 -22.77
C ASN A 113 -6.69 13.71 -22.69
N ALA A 114 -7.57 14.29 -21.88
CA ALA A 114 -7.63 15.73 -21.66
C ALA A 114 -6.45 16.23 -20.83
N ILE A 115 -5.98 15.43 -19.86
CA ILE A 115 -4.74 15.73 -19.11
C ILE A 115 -3.54 15.70 -20.04
N ALA A 116 -3.40 14.63 -20.83
CA ALA A 116 -2.29 14.46 -21.76
C ALA A 116 -2.23 15.54 -22.84
N ALA A 117 -3.38 16.06 -23.26
CA ALA A 117 -3.47 17.10 -24.28
C ALA A 117 -3.29 18.53 -23.73
N ALA A 118 -3.37 18.73 -22.41
CA ALA A 118 -3.41 20.06 -21.81
C ALA A 118 -2.16 20.90 -22.12
N GLN A 119 -2.36 22.13 -22.55
CA GLN A 119 -1.33 23.11 -22.93
C GLN A 119 -1.38 24.36 -22.04
N PRO A 120 -0.32 25.20 -22.04
CA PRO A 120 -0.37 26.52 -21.40
C PRO A 120 -1.61 27.32 -21.82
N GLY A 121 -2.35 27.80 -20.82
CA GLY A 121 -3.65 28.48 -21.02
C GLY A 121 -4.87 27.58 -20.74
N ASP A 122 -4.69 26.25 -20.74
CA ASP A 122 -5.73 25.33 -20.31
C ASP A 122 -5.82 25.25 -18.79
N ARG A 123 -7.04 25.18 -18.25
CA ARG A 123 -7.26 25.01 -16.81
C ARG A 123 -6.57 23.76 -16.25
N LEU A 124 -6.57 22.65 -16.99
CA LEU A 124 -5.92 21.41 -16.54
C LEU A 124 -4.40 21.57 -16.44
N TYR A 125 -3.79 22.34 -17.33
CA TYR A 125 -2.37 22.66 -17.27
C TYR A 125 -2.05 23.51 -16.05
N ASP A 126 -2.87 24.53 -15.77
CA ASP A 126 -2.71 25.38 -14.60
C ASP A 126 -2.88 24.60 -13.28
N ASP A 127 -3.80 23.64 -13.23
CA ASP A 127 -3.97 22.73 -12.09
C ASP A 127 -2.70 21.90 -11.86
N MET A 128 -2.11 21.31 -12.91
CA MET A 128 -0.86 20.54 -12.80
C MET A 128 0.29 21.41 -12.31
N LEU A 129 0.44 22.62 -12.83
CA LEU A 129 1.44 23.58 -12.34
C LEU A 129 1.20 23.93 -10.87
N ASN A 130 -0.06 24.08 -10.45
CA ASN A 130 -0.40 24.35 -9.07
C ASN A 130 -0.06 23.19 -8.12
N GLN A 131 -0.34 21.95 -8.53
CA GLN A 131 0.08 20.76 -7.80
C GLN A 131 1.60 20.68 -7.70
N ALA A 132 2.33 20.90 -8.81
CA ALA A 132 3.78 20.91 -8.84
C ALA A 132 4.38 21.98 -7.91
N ARG A 133 3.80 23.19 -7.88
CA ARG A 133 4.20 24.26 -6.94
C ARG A 133 4.00 23.84 -5.49
N GLN A 134 2.85 23.26 -5.16
CA GLN A 134 2.58 22.76 -3.81
C GLN A 134 3.60 21.68 -3.39
N ILE A 135 3.90 20.72 -4.26
CA ILE A 135 4.88 19.66 -4.01
C ILE A 135 6.27 20.25 -3.79
N LYS A 136 6.69 21.22 -4.62
CA LYS A 136 7.95 21.93 -4.46
C LYS A 136 8.02 22.69 -3.13
N ASN A 137 6.95 23.44 -2.81
CA ASN A 137 6.87 24.24 -1.58
C ASN A 137 6.78 23.40 -0.31
N PHE A 138 6.37 22.14 -0.41
CA PHE A 138 6.33 21.22 0.72
C PHE A 138 7.73 20.95 1.27
N GLY A 139 8.78 21.00 0.44
CA GLY A 139 10.18 20.99 0.90
C GLY A 139 10.68 19.65 1.42
N ALA A 140 10.03 18.54 1.07
CA ALA A 140 10.47 17.19 1.42
C ALA A 140 10.17 16.18 0.31
N LYS A 141 10.75 14.99 0.41
CA LYS A 141 10.53 13.90 -0.55
C LYS A 141 9.06 13.44 -0.49
N VAL A 142 8.41 13.40 -1.65
CA VAL A 142 7.04 12.90 -1.83
C VAL A 142 7.06 11.91 -3.00
N TYR A 143 6.48 10.74 -2.81
CA TYR A 143 6.22 9.78 -3.89
C TYR A 143 4.84 10.04 -4.47
N ILE A 144 4.74 10.27 -5.77
CA ILE A 144 3.46 10.51 -6.44
C ILE A 144 2.86 9.19 -6.92
N VAL A 145 1.57 9.00 -6.65
CA VAL A 145 0.77 7.89 -7.16
C VAL A 145 -0.42 8.46 -7.93
N PHE A 146 -0.21 8.76 -9.21
CA PHE A 146 -1.29 9.24 -10.08
C PHE A 146 -2.29 8.11 -10.36
N ASN A 147 -3.54 8.39 -9.99
CA ASN A 147 -4.73 7.60 -10.25
C ASN A 147 -4.52 6.07 -10.11
N HIS A 148 -4.24 5.66 -8.87
CA HIS A 148 -4.07 4.25 -8.49
C HIS A 148 -5.17 3.34 -9.05
N GLU A 149 -4.79 2.09 -9.33
CA GLU A 149 -5.65 1.04 -9.89
C GLU A 149 -6.35 1.50 -11.19
N PRO A 150 -5.60 1.98 -12.20
CA PRO A 150 -6.20 2.45 -13.43
C PRO A 150 -6.98 1.35 -14.16
N GLU A 151 -6.66 0.08 -13.96
CA GLU A 151 -7.37 -1.07 -14.54
C GLU A 151 -8.79 -1.26 -13.99
N ALA A 152 -9.06 -0.76 -12.78
CA ALA A 152 -10.29 -1.06 -12.07
C ALA A 152 -11.50 -0.28 -12.62
N ALA A 153 -12.71 -0.80 -12.44
CA ALA A 153 -13.94 -0.26 -13.05
C ALA A 153 -14.26 1.18 -12.58
N GLN A 154 -13.83 1.54 -11.38
CA GLN A 154 -13.99 2.87 -10.81
C GLN A 154 -13.14 3.93 -11.53
N ALA A 155 -12.17 3.50 -12.36
CA ALA A 155 -11.38 4.36 -13.23
C ALA A 155 -11.94 4.46 -14.66
N ASP A 156 -12.95 3.66 -15.04
CA ASP A 156 -13.56 3.71 -16.37
C ASP A 156 -14.05 5.11 -16.78
N PRO A 157 -14.65 5.92 -15.88
CA PRO A 157 -15.05 7.28 -16.23
C PRO A 157 -13.90 8.22 -16.63
N MET A 158 -12.64 7.87 -16.36
CA MET A 158 -11.47 8.70 -16.70
C MET A 158 -10.85 8.31 -18.05
N GLY A 159 -11.09 7.09 -18.53
CA GLY A 159 -10.80 6.70 -19.91
C GLY A 159 -11.88 7.21 -20.88
N SER A 160 -11.55 7.35 -22.15
CA SER A 160 -12.55 7.59 -23.21
C SER A 160 -13.28 6.30 -23.60
N SER A 161 -12.58 5.17 -23.58
CA SER A 161 -13.11 3.82 -23.86
C SER A 161 -12.21 2.75 -23.25
N LEU A 162 -12.72 1.53 -23.04
CA LEU A 162 -11.91 0.41 -22.52
C LEU A 162 -10.66 0.13 -23.38
N ALA A 163 -10.76 0.28 -24.70
CA ALA A 163 -9.65 0.03 -25.62
C ALA A 163 -8.57 1.13 -25.59
N ALA A 164 -8.98 2.40 -25.44
CA ALA A 164 -8.03 3.53 -25.41
C ALA A 164 -7.42 3.77 -24.01
N LYS A 165 -8.12 3.34 -22.96
CA LYS A 165 -7.82 3.57 -21.55
C LYS A 165 -6.33 3.31 -21.18
N PRO A 166 -5.68 2.21 -21.59
CA PRO A 166 -4.27 1.99 -21.24
C PRO A 166 -3.33 3.05 -21.84
N ALA A 167 -3.52 3.39 -23.12
CA ALA A 167 -2.67 4.37 -23.81
C ALA A 167 -2.90 5.79 -23.27
N GLU A 168 -4.16 6.14 -22.99
CA GLU A 168 -4.51 7.43 -22.40
C GLU A 168 -3.94 7.59 -20.98
N TYR A 169 -3.96 6.53 -20.16
CA TYR A 169 -3.34 6.56 -18.84
C TYR A 169 -1.84 6.84 -18.94
N VAL A 170 -1.13 6.11 -19.82
CA VAL A 170 0.31 6.29 -20.02
C VAL A 170 0.62 7.69 -20.53
N ALA A 171 -0.20 8.23 -21.44
CA ALA A 171 -0.03 9.58 -21.94
C ALA A 171 -0.26 10.63 -20.86
N ALA A 172 -1.23 10.44 -19.96
CA ALA A 172 -1.50 11.34 -18.85
C ALA A 172 -0.47 11.25 -17.70
N TRP A 173 0.21 10.11 -17.55
CA TRP A 173 1.28 9.93 -16.57
C TRP A 173 2.57 10.68 -16.94
N ARG A 174 2.83 10.84 -18.25
CA ARG A 174 4.04 11.50 -18.78
C ARG A 174 3.96 13.01 -18.63
#